data_AF-A0A8T3QDT2-F1
#
_entry.id   AF-A0A8T3QDT2-F1
#
_cell.length_a   1.000
_cell.length_b   1.000
_cell.length_c   1.000
_cell.angle_alpha   90.00
_cell.angle_beta   90.00
_cell.angle_gamma   90.00
#
_symmetry.space_group_name_H-M   'P 1'
#
loop_
_entity.id
_entity.type
_entity.pdbx_description
1 polymer ?
#
loop_
_entity_poly.entity_id
_entity_poly.type
_entity_poly.pdbx_seq_one_letter_code
_entity_poly.pdbx_strand_id
1 'polypeptide(L)' 'DPLVKELTSGQPERIRICDNDRCRWVFYDTSRTGRRRWCDMATCGNRAKAARHRARSKGETPDEATPN' A
#
# COMPACT_ATOMS: atom_id res chain seq x y z
N ASP A 1 22.66 -0.60 21.59
CA ASP A 1 21.27 -0.43 21.16
C ASP A 1 21.04 -1.21 19.87
N PRO A 2 20.22 -2.27 19.90
CA PRO A 2 19.92 -3.09 18.72
C PRO A 2 19.34 -2.31 17.54
N LEU A 3 18.54 -1.27 17.81
CA LEU A 3 17.92 -0.44 16.77
C LEU A 3 18.97 0.42 16.07
N VAL A 4 19.88 1.04 16.84
CA VAL A 4 20.99 1.82 16.27
C VAL A 4 21.88 0.93 15.40
N LYS A 5 22.13 -0.32 15.79
CA LYS A 5 22.92 -1.27 14.99
C LYS A 5 22.24 -1.59 13.66
N GLU A 6 20.92 -1.85 13.65
CA GLU A 6 20.18 -2.10 12.40
C GLU A 6 20.23 -0.89 11.46
N LEU A 7 20.08 0.32 12.01
CA LEU A 7 20.11 1.56 11.23
C LEU A 7 21.49 1.90 10.65
N THR A 8 22.57 1.48 11.32
CA THR A 8 23.95 1.86 10.94
C THR A 8 24.72 0.75 10.25
N SER A 9 24.32 -0.52 10.40
CA SER A 9 25.06 -1.67 9.88
C SER A 9 24.17 -2.77 9.30
N GLY A 10 22.84 -2.62 9.36
CA GLY A 10 21.87 -3.53 8.76
C GLY A 10 21.52 -3.15 7.33
N GLN A 11 20.24 -3.30 6.97
CA GLN A 11 19.70 -2.92 5.66
C GLN A 11 18.70 -1.75 5.82
N PRO A 12 19.19 -0.51 6.06
CA PRO A 12 18.31 0.63 6.32
C PRO A 12 17.36 0.94 5.16
N GLU A 13 17.71 0.58 3.92
CA GLU A 13 16.85 0.72 2.74
C GLU A 13 15.58 -0.14 2.80
N ARG A 14 15.57 -1.17 3.66
CA ARG A 14 14.37 -1.97 3.92
C ARG A 14 13.42 -1.30 4.90
N ILE A 15 13.82 -0.23 5.57
CA ILE A 15 12.94 0.57 6.41
C ILE A 15 12.17 1.52 5.49
N ARG A 16 10.86 1.31 5.40
CA ARG A 16 9.99 1.99 4.43
C ARG A 16 8.78 2.60 5.13
N ILE A 17 8.24 3.64 4.53
CA ILE A 17 6.95 4.23 4.91
C ILE A 17 5.86 3.59 4.05
N CYS A 18 4.70 3.33 4.63
CA CYS A 18 3.54 2.81 3.91
C CYS A 18 3.12 3.75 2.77
N ASP A 19 2.90 3.20 1.57
CA ASP A 19 2.47 3.97 0.38
C ASP A 19 1.01 4.44 0.44
N ASN A 20 0.26 4.13 1.52
CA ASN A 20 -1.13 4.55 1.65
C ASN A 20 -1.11 5.98 2.19
N ASP A 21 -1.66 6.95 1.46
CA ASP A 21 -1.64 8.38 1.84
C ASP A 21 -2.24 8.67 3.22
N ARG A 22 -3.12 7.78 3.71
CA ARG A 22 -3.75 7.87 5.04
C ARG A 22 -3.04 7.03 6.10
N CYS A 23 -1.89 6.42 5.80
CA CYS A 23 -1.10 5.60 6.71
C CYS A 23 0.38 6.03 6.64
N ARG A 24 0.93 6.48 7.78
CA ARG A 24 2.33 6.92 7.88
C ARG A 24 3.21 5.96 8.68
N TRP A 25 2.77 4.71 8.84
CA TRP A 25 3.54 3.72 9.57
C TRP A 25 4.83 3.37 8.83
N VAL A 26 5.90 3.28 9.60
CA VAL A 26 7.19 2.74 9.19
C VAL A 26 7.16 1.22 9.37
N PHE A 27 7.70 0.49 8.40
CA PHE A 27 7.80 -0.97 8.46
C PHE A 27 9.13 -1.44 7.87
N TYR A 28 9.55 -2.64 8.27
CA TYR A 28 10.71 -3.32 7.69
C TYR A 28 10.27 -4.26 6.56
N ASP A 29 10.87 -4.11 5.38
CA ASP A 29 10.56 -4.90 4.19
C ASP A 29 11.25 -6.27 4.22
N THR A 30 10.54 -7.25 4.79
CA THR A 30 10.93 -8.66 4.80
C THR A 30 10.64 -9.40 3.48
N SER A 31 10.12 -8.71 2.45
CA SER A 31 9.83 -9.38 1.17
C SER A 31 11.12 -9.78 0.47
N ARG A 32 11.07 -10.94 -0.20
CA ARG A 32 12.20 -11.50 -0.95
C ARG A 32 12.79 -10.52 -1.96
N THR A 33 11.95 -9.69 -2.58
CA THR A 33 12.39 -8.72 -3.60
C THR A 33 12.65 -7.31 -3.07
N GLY A 34 12.36 -7.03 -1.79
CA GLY A 34 12.50 -5.68 -1.22
C GLY A 34 11.56 -4.65 -1.84
N ARG A 35 10.40 -5.09 -2.36
CA ARG A 35 9.44 -4.23 -3.09
C ARG A 35 8.08 -4.13 -2.40
N ARG A 36 8.00 -4.43 -1.10
CA ARG A 36 6.75 -4.29 -0.35
C ARG A 36 6.39 -2.82 -0.23
N ARG A 37 5.13 -2.50 -0.59
CA ARG A 37 4.62 -1.11 -0.59
C ARG A 37 3.76 -0.77 0.63
N TRP A 38 3.25 -1.77 1.34
CA TRP A 38 2.24 -1.59 2.39
C TRP A 38 2.73 -2.14 3.72
N CYS A 39 2.51 -1.41 4.81
CA CYS A 39 2.89 -1.83 6.16
C CYS A 39 2.23 -3.15 6.61
N ASP A 40 1.09 -3.49 6.01
CA ASP A 40 0.36 -4.73 6.21
C ASP A 40 -0.58 -4.99 5.02
N MET A 41 -0.74 -6.27 4.65
CA MET A 41 -1.58 -6.67 3.52
C MET A 41 -3.06 -6.65 3.88
N ALA A 42 -3.42 -7.08 5.09
CA ALA A 42 -4.81 -7.19 5.53
C ALA A 42 -5.50 -5.81 5.62
N THR A 43 -4.74 -4.77 5.96
CA THR A 43 -5.21 -3.40 6.11
C THR A 43 -4.93 -2.54 4.87
N CYS A 44 -3.69 -2.08 4.69
CA CYS A 44 -3.32 -1.12 3.65
C CYS A 44 -3.31 -1.74 2.25
N GLY A 45 -2.82 -2.99 2.12
CA GLY A 45 -2.84 -3.71 0.85
C GLY A 45 -4.25 -3.94 0.30
N ASN A 46 -5.17 -4.42 1.15
CA ASN A 46 -6.57 -4.64 0.79
C ASN A 46 -7.32 -3.34 0.49
N ARG A 47 -7.07 -2.26 1.25
CA ARG A 47 -7.64 -0.93 0.94
C ARG A 47 -7.24 -0.46 -0.45
N ALA A 48 -5.97 -0.61 -0.82
CA ALA A 48 -5.47 -0.25 -2.14
C ALA A 48 -6.10 -1.13 -3.25
N LYS A 49 -6.31 -2.43 -3.01
CA LYS A 49 -7.03 -3.32 -3.95
C LYS A 49 -8.49 -2.87 -4.14
N ALA A 50 -9.20 -2.58 -3.05
CA ALA A 50 -10.59 -2.14 -3.09
C ALA A 50 -10.74 -0.79 -3.83
N ALA A 51 -9.82 0.15 -3.63
CA ALA A 51 -9.81 1.42 -4.37
C ALA A 51 -9.67 1.20 -5.88
N ARG A 52 -8.73 0.33 -6.30
CA ARG A 52 -8.56 -0.03 -7.73
C ARG A 52 -9.80 -0.72 -8.31
N HIS A 53 -10.44 -1.61 -7.55
CA HIS A 53 -11.66 -2.28 -7.99
C HIS A 53 -12.78 -1.25 -8.23
N ARG A 54 -13.05 -0.37 -7.27
CA ARG A 54 -14.07 0.69 -7.41
C ARG A 54 -13.79 1.63 -8.58
N ALA A 55 -12.53 1.98 -8.82
CA ALA A 55 -12.15 2.83 -9.94
C ALA A 55 -12.45 2.16 -11.30
N ARG A 56 -12.29 0.83 -11.41
CA ARG A 56 -12.69 0.07 -12.61
C ARG A 56 -14.20 0.01 -12.78
N SER A 57 -14.94 -0.26 -11.69
CA SER A 57 -16.41 -0.34 -11.74
C SER A 57 -17.09 0.99 -12.07
N LYS A 58 -16.45 2.13 -11.79
CA LYS A 58 -16.95 3.46 -12.18
C LYS A 58 -16.79 3.78 -13.67
N GLY A 59 -16.03 2.97 -14.42
CA GLY A 59 -15.98 3.06 -15.88
C GLY A 59 -17.22 2.46 -16.57
N GLU A 60 -18.05 1.73 -15.84
CA GLU A 60 -19.34 1.23 -16.30
C GLU A 60 -20.42 2.21 -15.83
N THR A 61 -20.54 3.33 -16.52
CA THR A 61 -21.77 4.14 -16.41
C THR A 61 -22.75 3.52 -17.40
N PRO A 62 -23.95 3.06 -16.98
CA PRO A 62 -25.04 2.86 -17.92
C PRO A 62 -25.32 4.23 -18.53
N ASP A 63 -24.82 4.46 -19.72
CA ASP A 63 -25.26 5.59 -20.52
C ASP A 63 -26.74 5.37 -20.83
N GLU A 64 -27.52 6.44 -20.73
CA GLU A 64 -28.92 6.55 -21.13
C GLU A 64 -30.01 6.18 -20.09
N ALA A 65 -30.31 7.16 -19.23
CA ALA A 65 -31.68 7.44 -18.84
C ALA A 65 -32.35 8.30 -19.94
N THR A 66 -33.19 7.70 -20.77
CA THR A 66 -34.19 8.43 -21.57
C THR A 66 -35.58 8.07 -21.02
N PRO A 67 -36.37 9.05 -20.51
CA PRO A 67 -37.77 8.81 -20.19
C PRO A 67 -38.61 8.81 -21.48
N ASN A 68 -39.44 7.79 -21.66
CA ASN A 68 -40.68 7.84 -22.44
C ASN A 68 -41.79 7.21 -21.61
#